data_AF-A0AAD8B6V5-F1
#
_entry.id   AF-A0AAD8B6V5-F1
#
_cell.length_a   1.000
_cell.length_b   1.000
_cell.length_c   1.000
_cell.angle_alpha   90.00
_cell.angle_beta   90.00
_cell.angle_gamma   90.00
#
_symmetry.space_group_name_H-M   'P 1'
#
loop_
_entity.id
_entity.type
_entity.pdbx_description
1 polymer ?
#
loop_
_entity_poly.entity_id
_entity_poly.type
_entity_poly.pdbx_seq_one_letter_code
_entity_poly.pdbx_strand_id
1 'polypeptide(L)'
;MNVARQILCRAATCSSVRNIMVSRVGFLERSLPQMSVHEVHSKLENCNRLASTSIRLCSTAAKKFEVINVQDEEDFKKRVIEASNNTPVVVDFHATWCGPCKLLGPRLESILAEEGKVIMAKVDIDEISELAMAYGVKSVPTVIGMRKGQVCNQFIGLVDDDQIRTFVKKLVVS
;
A
#
# COMPACT_ATOMS: atom_id res chain seq x y z
N MET A 1 2.57 -47.19 22.17
CA MET A 1 3.96 -46.99 21.71
C MET A 1 3.92 -46.88 20.19
N ASN A 2 4.69 -45.92 19.64
CA ASN A 2 4.93 -45.58 18.22
C ASN A 2 4.92 -46.79 17.26
N VAL A 3 4.68 -46.68 15.94
CA VAL A 3 5.48 -45.93 14.95
C VAL A 3 4.74 -45.77 13.60
N ALA A 4 5.17 -44.75 12.86
CA ALA A 4 4.77 -44.25 11.54
C ALA A 4 4.90 -45.21 10.32
N ARG A 5 4.19 -44.87 9.22
CA ARG A 5 4.71 -44.58 7.84
C ARG A 5 3.52 -44.35 6.88
N GLN A 6 3.33 -43.11 6.41
CA GLN A 6 3.59 -42.60 5.04
C GLN A 6 3.09 -43.51 3.90
N ILE A 7 2.28 -42.95 2.99
CA ILE A 7 2.46 -43.00 1.53
C ILE A 7 1.44 -42.07 0.83
N LEU A 8 1.98 -41.17 -0.02
CA LEU A 8 1.38 -40.47 -1.17
C LEU A 8 0.36 -39.33 -0.96
N CYS A 9 0.90 -38.12 -0.78
CA CYS A 9 0.31 -36.93 -1.40
C CYS A 9 0.50 -37.02 -2.93
N ARG A 10 -0.60 -37.14 -3.67
CA ARG A 10 -0.64 -36.93 -5.12
C ARG A 10 -1.41 -35.64 -5.38
N ALA A 11 -0.75 -34.73 -6.09
CA ALA A 11 -1.28 -33.45 -6.53
C ALA A 11 -2.58 -33.62 -7.31
N ALA A 12 -3.61 -32.84 -6.95
CA ALA A 12 -4.74 -32.56 -7.81
C ALA A 12 -4.69 -31.08 -8.18
N THR A 13 -4.52 -30.86 -9.48
CA THR A 13 -4.46 -29.62 -10.23
C THR A 13 -5.63 -28.69 -9.90
N CYS A 14 -5.34 -27.47 -9.44
CA CYS A 14 -6.28 -26.37 -9.45
C CYS A 14 -6.22 -25.73 -10.85
N SER A 15 -7.16 -26.11 -11.70
CA SER A 15 -7.44 -25.43 -12.96
C SER A 15 -8.95 -25.38 -13.16
N SER A 16 -9.44 -24.17 -13.43
CA SER A 16 -10.71 -23.87 -14.07
C SER A 16 -12.01 -24.09 -13.30
N VAL A 17 -12.50 -23.03 -12.64
CA VAL A 17 -13.88 -22.47 -12.72
C VAL A 17 -13.88 -21.20 -11.83
N ARG A 18 -14.42 -20.04 -12.17
CA ARG A 18 -15.57 -19.75 -13.03
C ARG A 18 -15.53 -18.25 -13.39
N ASN A 19 -15.45 -17.95 -14.68
CA ASN A 19 -15.69 -16.62 -15.23
C ASN A 19 -17.16 -16.57 -15.66
N ILE A 20 -18.02 -15.89 -14.91
CA ILE A 20 -19.37 -15.46 -15.36
C ILE A 20 -19.65 -14.10 -14.70
N MET A 21 -19.32 -13.02 -15.40
CA MET A 21 -20.04 -11.76 -15.23
C MET A 21 -20.40 -11.26 -16.63
N VAL A 22 -21.70 -11.31 -16.91
CA VAL A 22 -22.32 -11.12 -18.22
C VAL A 22 -22.31 -9.64 -18.60
N SER A 23 -21.94 -9.35 -19.84
CA SER A 23 -22.03 -8.07 -20.53
C SER A 23 -23.48 -7.65 -20.80
N ARG A 24 -23.79 -6.35 -20.71
CA ARG A 24 -24.42 -5.57 -21.80
C ARG A 24 -24.63 -4.10 -21.44
N VAL A 25 -24.10 -3.25 -22.31
CA VAL A 25 -24.43 -1.84 -22.48
C VAL A 25 -25.82 -1.72 -23.12
N GLY A 26 -26.61 -0.73 -22.69
CA GLY A 26 -27.55 -0.03 -23.57
C GLY A 26 -29.00 0.13 -23.10
N PHE A 27 -29.43 1.40 -23.06
CA PHE A 27 -30.68 1.88 -23.69
C PHE A 27 -31.98 1.93 -22.85
N LEU A 28 -32.30 3.10 -22.26
CA LEU A 28 -33.53 3.91 -22.48
C LEU A 28 -33.78 4.91 -21.34
N GLU A 29 -33.39 6.16 -21.61
CA GLU A 29 -34.14 7.41 -21.47
C GLU A 29 -35.60 7.31 -20.95
N ARG A 30 -35.93 8.07 -19.89
CA ARG A 30 -36.95 9.16 -19.87
C ARG A 30 -37.46 9.45 -18.45
N SER A 31 -37.27 10.71 -18.06
CA SER A 31 -38.27 11.61 -17.45
C SER A 31 -39.21 11.03 -16.38
N LEU A 32 -39.08 11.52 -15.13
CA LEU A 32 -40.17 11.92 -14.18
C LEU A 32 -39.57 12.19 -12.77
N PRO A 33 -40.28 12.88 -11.87
CA PRO A 33 -39.78 14.06 -11.16
C PRO A 33 -39.58 13.84 -9.65
N GLN A 34 -39.50 14.97 -8.93
CA GLN A 34 -39.11 15.24 -7.54
C GLN A 34 -39.69 14.40 -6.38
N MET A 35 -38.99 14.52 -5.24
CA MET A 35 -39.40 14.27 -3.82
C MET A 35 -39.52 12.77 -3.42
N SER A 36 -39.20 12.30 -2.20
CA SER A 36 -38.94 12.90 -0.88
C SER A 36 -38.07 11.94 -0.05
N VAL A 37 -37.21 12.49 0.80
CA VAL A 37 -36.38 11.81 1.81
C VAL A 37 -37.21 11.41 3.03
N HIS A 38 -37.98 10.31 2.98
CA HIS A 38 -38.61 9.81 4.21
C HIS A 38 -39.04 8.33 4.20
N GLU A 39 -38.20 7.40 3.72
CA GLU A 39 -38.39 5.97 4.06
C GLU A 39 -37.11 5.12 3.96
N VAL A 40 -36.04 5.57 4.61
CA VAL A 40 -34.80 4.78 4.78
C VAL A 40 -34.54 4.52 6.26
N HIS A 41 -35.47 3.85 6.94
CA HIS A 41 -35.16 3.20 8.22
C HIS A 41 -36.19 2.11 8.56
N SER A 42 -35.81 0.83 8.41
CA SER A 42 -36.40 -0.36 9.09
C SER A 42 -36.05 -1.71 8.44
N LYS A 43 -34.95 -1.84 7.68
CA LYS A 43 -34.53 -3.14 7.11
C LYS A 43 -33.08 -3.53 7.39
N LEU A 44 -32.57 -3.12 8.55
CA LEU A 44 -31.23 -3.50 9.04
C LEU A 44 -31.28 -4.32 10.34
N GLU A 45 -32.30 -5.15 10.50
CA GLU A 45 -32.35 -6.17 11.55
C GLU A 45 -32.83 -7.51 10.99
N ASN A 46 -31.98 -8.19 10.20
CA ASN A 46 -32.03 -9.68 10.17
C ASN A 46 -30.83 -10.40 9.53
N CYS A 47 -29.64 -9.80 9.41
CA CYS A 47 -28.47 -10.48 8.80
C CYS A 47 -27.42 -11.01 9.80
N ASN A 48 -27.78 -11.27 11.06
CA ASN A 48 -26.84 -11.73 12.08
C ASN A 48 -27.12 -13.13 12.66
N ARG A 49 -27.85 -14.00 11.96
CA ARG A 49 -28.24 -15.31 12.55
C ARG A 49 -28.03 -16.57 11.73
N LEU A 50 -27.15 -16.56 10.71
CA LEU A 50 -26.79 -17.79 9.97
C LEU A 50 -25.33 -17.85 9.47
N ALA A 51 -24.35 -17.35 10.23
CA ALA A 51 -22.92 -17.46 9.90
C ALA A 51 -22.10 -18.32 10.89
N SER A 52 -22.77 -19.20 11.64
CA SER A 52 -22.16 -20.11 12.60
C SER A 52 -22.16 -21.55 12.10
N THR A 53 -21.54 -21.81 10.94
CA THR A 53 -21.17 -23.17 10.51
C THR A 53 -19.86 -23.12 9.75
N SER A 54 -18.75 -23.39 10.45
CA SER A 54 -17.41 -23.72 9.96
C SER A 54 -17.03 -23.28 8.54
N ILE A 55 -16.82 -21.98 8.36
CA ILE A 55 -15.84 -21.51 7.38
C ILE A 55 -14.52 -21.46 8.14
N ARG A 56 -13.58 -22.34 7.78
CA ARG A 56 -12.17 -22.10 8.12
C ARG A 56 -11.80 -20.79 7.41
N LEU A 57 -11.98 -19.68 8.11
CA LEU A 57 -11.49 -18.38 7.70
C LEU A 57 -9.98 -18.50 7.76
N CYS A 58 -9.37 -18.88 6.65
CA CYS A 58 -7.95 -18.70 6.47
C CYS A 58 -7.75 -17.20 6.63
N SER A 59 -7.25 -16.78 7.78
CA SER A 59 -6.95 -15.40 8.09
C SER A 59 -5.82 -14.99 7.16
N THR A 60 -6.16 -14.55 5.94
CA THR A 60 -5.26 -13.75 5.12
C THR A 60 -5.03 -12.48 5.91
N ALA A 61 -3.96 -12.47 6.72
CA ALA A 61 -3.42 -11.27 7.30
C ALA A 61 -3.05 -10.35 6.14
N ALA A 62 -3.99 -9.47 5.75
CA ALA A 62 -3.72 -8.39 4.82
C ALA A 62 -2.55 -7.62 5.40
N LYS A 63 -1.43 -7.68 4.71
CA LYS A 63 -0.19 -7.09 5.19
C LYS A 63 -0.39 -5.58 5.22
N LYS A 64 -0.38 -5.00 6.41
CA LYS A 64 -0.61 -3.56 6.58
C LYS A 64 0.59 -2.82 6.00
N PHE A 65 0.38 -2.13 4.89
CA PHE A 65 1.32 -1.13 4.38
C PHE A 65 1.28 0.08 5.31
N GLU A 66 2.45 0.52 5.79
CA GLU A 66 2.57 1.62 6.73
C GLU A 66 3.11 2.86 6.04
N VAL A 67 2.32 3.93 6.08
CA VAL A 67 2.70 5.27 5.64
C VAL A 67 2.79 6.18 6.85
N ILE A 68 3.91 6.91 6.97
CA ILE A 68 4.18 7.80 8.08
C ILE A 68 4.45 9.21 7.56
N ASN A 69 3.85 10.22 8.19
CA ASN A 69 4.25 11.61 8.03
C ASN A 69 5.24 11.95 9.13
N VAL A 70 6.44 12.36 8.74
CA VAL A 70 7.50 12.75 9.67
C VAL A 70 7.21 14.15 10.17
N GLN A 71 7.31 14.37 11.49
CA GLN A 71 7.00 15.67 12.11
C GLN A 71 8.25 16.52 12.39
N ASP A 72 9.35 15.87 12.76
CA ASP A 72 10.61 16.50 13.15
C ASP A 72 11.79 15.54 12.99
N GLU A 73 13.01 16.00 13.27
CA GLU A 73 14.24 15.22 13.12
C GLU A 73 14.34 14.03 14.09
N GLU A 74 13.79 14.16 15.31
CA GLU A 74 13.78 13.06 16.27
C GLU A 74 12.79 11.96 15.84
N ASP A 75 11.63 12.35 15.32
CA ASP A 75 10.66 11.44 14.72
C ASP A 75 11.27 10.72 13.51
N PHE A 76 12.01 11.44 12.65
CA PHE A 76 12.73 10.84 11.53
C PHE A 76 13.75 9.80 12.01
N LYS A 77 14.56 10.14 13.01
CA LYS A 77 15.57 9.21 13.54
C LYS A 77 14.93 7.91 14.05
N LYS A 78 13.85 8.00 14.83
CA LYS A 78 13.18 6.83 15.40
C LYS A 78 12.44 6.00 14.34
N ARG A 79 11.68 6.66 13.46
CA ARG A 79 10.74 5.95 12.57
C ARG A 79 11.29 5.66 11.18
N VAL A 80 12.38 6.32 10.78
CA VAL A 80 13.07 6.06 9.53
C VAL A 80 14.39 5.36 9.79
N ILE A 81 15.31 5.98 10.53
CA ILE A 81 16.67 5.44 10.69
C ILE A 81 16.64 4.14 11.50
N GLU A 82 16.07 4.15 12.71
CA GLU A 82 16.04 2.96 13.55
C GLU A 82 15.15 1.85 12.95
N ALA A 83 14.00 2.21 12.37
CA ALA A 83 13.12 1.27 11.69
C ALA A 83 13.80 0.58 10.49
N SER A 84 14.65 1.31 9.74
CA SER A 84 15.37 0.81 8.57
C SER A 84 16.30 -0.37 8.87
N ASN A 85 16.66 -0.60 10.14
CA ASN A 85 17.44 -1.76 10.55
C ASN A 85 16.67 -3.09 10.38
N ASN A 86 15.35 -3.06 10.52
CA ASN A 86 14.50 -4.24 10.45
C ASN A 86 13.68 -4.28 9.15
N THR A 87 13.17 -3.13 8.72
CA THR A 87 12.26 -3.00 7.59
C THR A 87 12.77 -1.89 6.68
N PRO A 88 13.03 -2.12 5.38
CA PRO A 88 13.42 -1.06 4.48
C PRO A 88 12.40 0.09 4.47
N VAL A 89 12.89 1.32 4.38
CA VAL A 89 12.07 2.53 4.41
C VAL A 89 12.27 3.31 3.11
N VAL A 90 11.19 3.72 2.48
CA VAL A 90 11.21 4.66 1.35
C VAL A 90 10.82 6.03 1.88
N VAL A 91 11.69 7.01 1.72
CA VAL A 91 11.49 8.38 2.14
C VAL A 91 11.13 9.22 0.91
N ASP A 92 9.93 9.79 0.90
CA ASP A 92 9.42 10.72 -0.10
C ASP A 92 9.54 12.16 0.43
N PHE A 93 10.53 12.90 -0.08
CA PHE A 93 10.67 14.32 0.17
C PHE A 93 9.79 15.08 -0.82
N HIS A 94 8.75 15.73 -0.30
CA HIS A 94 7.73 16.43 -1.07
C HIS A 94 7.49 17.84 -0.54
N ALA A 95 6.61 18.57 -1.23
CA ALA A 95 6.05 19.83 -0.75
C ALA A 95 4.58 19.96 -1.16
N THR A 96 3.76 20.66 -0.38
CA THR A 96 2.32 20.81 -0.64
C THR A 96 1.99 21.55 -1.96
N TRP A 97 2.87 22.47 -2.36
CA TRP A 97 2.77 23.26 -3.60
C TRP A 97 3.31 22.53 -4.83
N CYS A 98 3.96 21.38 -4.66
CA CYS A 98 4.56 20.63 -5.75
C CYS A 98 3.52 19.81 -6.54
N GLY A 99 3.22 20.25 -7.76
CA GLY A 99 2.30 19.54 -8.68
C GLY A 99 2.73 18.10 -8.98
N PRO A 100 3.96 17.84 -9.44
CA PRO A 100 4.44 16.48 -9.73
C PRO A 100 4.41 15.53 -8.52
N CYS A 101 4.60 16.05 -7.30
CA CYS A 101 4.55 15.26 -6.07
C CYS A 101 3.16 14.64 -5.86
N LYS A 102 2.08 15.35 -6.23
CA LYS A 102 0.70 14.87 -6.15
C LYS A 102 0.43 13.68 -7.09
N LEU A 103 1.22 13.52 -8.16
CA LEU A 103 1.15 12.37 -9.05
C LEU A 103 1.99 11.21 -8.55
N LEU A 104 3.20 11.49 -8.03
CA LEU A 104 4.14 10.47 -7.60
C LEU A 104 3.69 9.76 -6.30
N GLY A 105 3.20 10.53 -5.31
CA GLY A 105 2.83 9.99 -3.99
C GLY A 105 1.87 8.80 -4.06
N PRO A 106 0.69 8.91 -4.71
CA PRO A 106 -0.24 7.79 -4.84
C PRO A 106 0.32 6.57 -5.59
N ARG A 107 1.23 6.80 -6.55
CA ARG A 107 1.88 5.69 -7.29
C ARG A 107 2.87 4.95 -6.40
N LEU A 108 3.66 5.66 -5.61
CA LEU A 108 4.54 5.08 -4.60
C LEU A 108 3.72 4.26 -3.59
N GLU A 109 2.67 4.84 -3.02
CA GLU A 109 1.80 4.17 -2.05
C GLU A 109 1.21 2.88 -2.63
N SER A 110 0.70 2.91 -3.87
CA SER A 110 0.16 1.71 -4.54
C SER A 110 1.21 0.62 -4.75
N ILE A 111 2.38 0.96 -5.29
CA ILE A 111 3.43 -0.02 -5.60
C ILE A 111 4.04 -0.61 -4.32
N LEU A 112 4.26 0.21 -3.30
CA LEU A 112 4.81 -0.25 -2.02
C LEU A 112 3.83 -1.14 -1.25
N ALA A 113 2.52 -0.88 -1.37
CA ALA A 113 1.49 -1.73 -0.80
C ALA A 113 1.48 -3.15 -1.38
N GLU A 114 1.82 -3.31 -2.67
CA GLU A 114 1.95 -4.63 -3.32
C GLU A 114 3.13 -5.45 -2.77
N GLU A 115 4.24 -4.80 -2.42
CA GLU A 115 5.44 -5.46 -1.88
C GLU A 115 5.28 -5.82 -0.38
N GLY A 116 4.57 -4.98 0.38
CA GLY A 116 4.14 -5.22 1.75
C GLY A 116 5.28 -5.45 2.77
N LYS A 117 6.54 -5.16 2.43
CA LYS A 117 7.72 -5.26 3.32
C LYS A 117 8.48 -3.95 3.47
N VAL A 118 7.80 -2.83 3.21
CA VAL A 118 8.44 -1.52 3.13
C VAL A 118 7.58 -0.50 3.87
N ILE A 119 8.22 0.38 4.62
CA ILE A 119 7.57 1.54 5.25
C ILE A 119 7.74 2.72 4.29
N MET A 120 6.70 3.54 4.12
CA MET A 120 6.80 4.80 3.40
C MET A 120 6.82 5.95 4.40
N ALA A 121 7.85 6.78 4.36
CA ALA A 121 7.96 8.00 5.14
C ALA A 121 7.82 9.22 4.23
N LYS A 122 6.95 10.15 4.59
CA LYS A 122 6.71 11.40 3.87
C LYS A 122 7.31 12.53 4.67
N VAL A 123 8.18 13.30 4.03
CA VAL A 123 8.88 14.44 4.62
C VAL A 123 8.51 15.68 3.82
N ASP A 124 7.87 16.65 4.47
CA ASP A 124 7.65 17.96 3.87
C ASP A 124 8.91 18.81 4.03
N ILE A 125 9.47 19.27 2.91
CA ILE A 125 10.70 20.05 2.91
C ILE A 125 10.52 21.46 3.49
N ASP A 126 9.29 21.98 3.53
CA ASP A 126 8.99 23.28 4.12
C ASP A 126 8.88 23.18 5.65
N GLU A 127 8.49 22.02 6.19
CA GLU A 127 8.39 21.78 7.62
C GLU A 127 9.73 21.38 8.24
N ILE A 128 10.55 20.59 7.52
CA ILE A 128 11.81 20.03 8.03
C ILE A 128 12.97 20.29 7.06
N SER A 129 13.22 21.56 6.76
CA SER A 129 14.20 21.97 5.73
C SER A 129 15.64 21.55 6.04
N GLU A 130 16.06 21.59 7.31
CA GLU A 130 17.43 21.20 7.72
C GLU A 130 17.71 19.72 7.42
N LEU A 131 16.74 18.85 7.74
CA LEU A 131 16.78 17.44 7.40
C LEU A 131 16.87 17.22 5.88
N ALA A 132 16.02 17.90 5.10
CA ALA A 132 16.05 17.79 3.64
C ALA A 132 17.42 18.18 3.07
N MET A 133 18.02 19.26 3.56
CA MET A 133 19.38 19.68 3.18
C MET A 133 20.44 18.65 3.57
N ALA A 134 20.35 18.07 4.78
CA ALA A 134 21.30 17.05 5.26
C ALA A 134 21.30 15.79 4.38
N TYR A 135 20.15 15.42 3.79
CA TYR A 135 20.03 14.34 2.81
C TYR A 135 20.27 14.78 1.36
N GLY A 136 20.73 16.02 1.14
CA GLY A 136 21.10 16.53 -0.18
C GLY A 136 19.92 16.79 -1.12
N VAL A 137 18.71 16.98 -0.57
CA VAL A 137 17.50 17.26 -1.35
C VAL A 137 17.56 18.69 -1.89
N LYS A 138 17.76 18.82 -3.21
CA LYS A 138 17.84 20.12 -3.91
C LYS A 138 16.56 20.48 -4.68
N SER A 139 15.71 19.49 -4.93
CA SER A 139 14.48 19.64 -5.70
C SER A 139 13.48 18.56 -5.30
N VAL A 140 12.19 18.87 -5.33
CA VAL A 140 11.13 17.91 -5.07
C VAL A 140 10.40 17.53 -6.35
N PRO A 141 9.88 16.29 -6.46
CA PRO A 141 10.03 15.20 -5.49
C PRO A 141 11.44 14.60 -5.51
N THR A 142 11.94 14.18 -4.34
CA THR A 142 13.14 13.34 -4.21
C THR A 142 12.79 12.13 -3.37
N VAL A 143 13.14 10.93 -3.83
CA VAL A 143 12.83 9.69 -3.14
C VAL A 143 14.12 8.96 -2.80
N ILE A 144 14.26 8.58 -1.53
CA ILE A 144 15.44 7.90 -0.97
C ILE A 144 15.03 6.56 -0.37
N GLY A 145 15.77 5.51 -0.67
CA GLY A 145 15.62 4.19 -0.05
C GLY A 145 16.63 4.00 1.06
N MET A 146 16.13 3.71 2.26
CA MET A 146 16.91 3.55 3.48
C MET A 146 16.87 2.09 3.96
N ARG A 147 18.02 1.55 4.32
CA ARG A 147 18.15 0.22 4.93
C ARG A 147 19.38 0.18 5.84
N LYS A 148 19.24 -0.45 7.02
CA LYS A 148 20.31 -0.54 8.03
C LYS A 148 20.94 0.80 8.38
N GLY A 149 20.10 1.85 8.47
CA GLY A 149 20.52 3.22 8.78
C GLY A 149 21.26 3.93 7.64
N GLN A 150 21.31 3.36 6.43
CA GLN A 150 22.06 3.90 5.30
C GLN A 150 21.17 4.12 4.08
N VAL A 151 21.55 5.09 3.26
CA VAL A 151 20.95 5.33 1.94
C VAL A 151 21.46 4.25 0.97
N CYS A 152 20.56 3.46 0.40
CA CYS A 152 20.89 2.41 -0.56
C CYS A 152 20.71 2.85 -2.01
N ASN A 153 19.71 3.68 -2.28
CA ASN A 153 19.39 4.18 -3.62
C ASN A 153 18.54 5.46 -3.53
N GLN A 154 18.51 6.23 -4.61
CA GLN A 154 17.69 7.43 -4.72
C GLN A 154 17.28 7.70 -6.17
N PHE A 155 16.20 8.45 -6.37
CA PHE A 155 15.88 9.11 -7.63
C PHE A 155 15.27 10.49 -7.38
N ILE A 156 15.31 11.34 -8.39
CA ILE A 156 14.82 12.72 -8.33
C ILE A 156 13.82 12.94 -9.46
N GLY A 157 12.73 13.62 -9.15
CA GLY A 157 11.69 13.96 -10.11
C GLY A 157 10.62 12.89 -10.26
N LEU A 158 9.71 13.14 -11.22
CA LEU A 158 8.65 12.21 -11.57
C LEU A 158 9.21 11.12 -12.49
N VAL A 159 8.98 9.86 -12.13
CA VAL A 159 9.39 8.68 -12.90
C VAL A 159 8.17 7.80 -13.20
N ASP A 160 8.31 6.87 -14.14
CA ASP A 160 7.29 5.87 -14.45
C ASP A 160 7.28 4.71 -13.44
N ASP A 161 6.22 3.90 -13.49
CA ASP A 161 5.98 2.82 -12.55
C ASP A 161 7.03 1.71 -12.63
N ASP A 162 7.64 1.45 -13.80
CA ASP A 162 8.68 0.43 -13.95
C ASP A 162 9.97 0.86 -13.25
N GLN A 163 10.31 2.15 -13.32
CA GLN A 163 11.42 2.71 -12.55
C GLN A 163 11.16 2.62 -11.04
N ILE A 164 9.95 2.94 -10.58
CA ILE A 164 9.57 2.81 -9.15
C ILE A 164 9.70 1.34 -8.70
N ARG A 165 9.13 0.39 -9.45
CA ARG A 165 9.22 -1.04 -9.15
C ARG A 165 10.67 -1.52 -9.11
N THR A 166 11.51 -1.06 -10.03
CA THR A 166 12.94 -1.38 -10.05
C THR A 166 13.66 -0.83 -8.82
N PHE A 167 13.35 0.41 -8.45
CA PHE A 167 13.88 1.05 -7.24
C PHE A 167 13.52 0.26 -5.97
N VAL A 168 12.25 -0.15 -5.82
CA VAL A 168 11.78 -0.90 -4.65
C VAL A 168 12.39 -2.30 -4.60
N LYS A 169 12.44 -3.00 -5.73
CA LYS A 169 13.07 -4.34 -5.82
C LYS A 169 14.53 -4.32 -5.38
N LYS A 170 15.31 -3.31 -5.82
CA LYS A 170 16.70 -3.15 -5.37
C LYS A 170 16.76 -2.98 -3.85
N LEU A 171 15.91 -2.11 -3.29
CA LEU A 171 15.88 -1.82 -1.85
C LEU A 171 15.58 -3.07 -1.00
N VAL A 172 14.64 -3.92 -1.43
CA VAL A 172 14.23 -5.14 -0.71
C VAL A 172 15.27 -6.26 -0.80
N VAL A 173 16.09 -6.30 -1.86
CA VAL A 173 17.08 -7.36 -2.11
C VAL A 173 18.47 -7.07 -1.52
N SER A 174 18.81 -5.80 -1.24
CA SER A 174 20.12 -5.36 -0.69
C SER A 174 20.56 -5.93 0.66
#